data_AF-A0A1Y5H3D6-F1
#
_entry.id   AF-A0A1Y5H3D6-F1
#
_cell.length_a   1.000
_cell.length_b   1.000
_cell.length_c   1.000
_cell.angle_alpha   90.00
_cell.angle_beta   90.00
_cell.angle_gamma   90.00
#
_symmetry.space_group_name_H-M   'P 1'
#
loop_
_entity.id
_entity.type
_entity.pdbx_description
1 polymer ?
#
loop_
_entity_poly.entity_id
_entity_poly.type
_entity_poly.pdbx_seq_one_letter_code
_entity_poly.pdbx_strand_id
1 'polypeptide(L)'
;MYFLDALLRSAIHHTEVESFIWDCFEEWAQLNVTDDMPGSTRERVFWHLIHEIKLGSIANLDDDISLKTEIETCLDYLKGSGNYPIHCVGWRPVEGFNP
;
A
#
# COMPACT_ATOMS: atom_id res chain seq x y z
N MET A 1 -4.12 -5.61 6.02
CA MET A 1 -4.08 -4.48 7.01
C MET A 1 -3.34 -4.84 8.28
N TYR A 2 -3.49 -6.06 8.82
CA TYR A 2 -2.80 -6.50 10.04
C TYR A 2 -1.27 -6.30 10.00
N PHE A 3 -0.61 -6.59 8.88
CA PHE A 3 0.84 -6.39 8.72
C PHE A 3 1.26 -4.92 8.83
N LEU A 4 0.57 -3.99 8.18
CA LEU A 4 0.91 -2.57 8.24
C LEU A 4 0.59 -1.94 9.60
N ASP A 5 -0.49 -2.39 10.25
CA ASP A 5 -0.77 -2.03 11.64
C ASP A 5 0.29 -2.54 12.61
N ALA A 6 0.81 -3.75 12.37
CA ALA A 6 1.91 -4.31 13.15
C ALA A 6 3.23 -3.57 12.88
N LEU A 7 3.50 -3.15 11.65
CA LEU A 7 4.67 -2.35 11.30
C LEU A 7 4.66 -1.00 12.02
N LEU A 8 3.52 -0.29 12.01
CA LEU A 8 3.38 1.01 12.71
C LEU A 8 3.56 0.89 14.23
N ARG A 9 3.32 -0.30 14.80
CA ARG A 9 3.55 -0.60 16.22
C ARG A 9 4.94 -1.17 16.50
N SER A 10 5.82 -1.21 15.49
CA SER A 10 7.13 -1.85 15.53
C SER A 10 7.07 -3.32 15.99
N ALA A 11 5.92 -3.99 15.76
CA ALA A 11 5.67 -5.36 16.18
C ALA A 11 6.18 -6.41 15.16
N ILE A 12 6.54 -5.97 13.96
CA ILE A 12 7.18 -6.77 12.91
C ILE A 12 8.32 -6.00 12.26
N HIS A 13 9.26 -6.71 11.65
CA HIS A 13 10.36 -6.11 10.90
C HIS A 13 9.88 -5.65 9.51
N HIS A 14 10.43 -4.55 8.99
CA HIS A 14 10.02 -3.98 7.70
C HIS A 14 10.08 -4.98 6.54
N THR A 15 11.05 -5.89 6.55
CA THR A 15 11.19 -6.95 5.54
C THR A 15 9.98 -7.87 5.44
N GLU A 16 9.22 -8.08 6.53
CA GLU A 16 7.98 -8.88 6.46
C GLU A 16 6.88 -8.17 5.68
N VAL A 17 6.83 -6.84 5.75
CA VAL A 17 5.91 -6.03 4.94
C VAL A 17 6.33 -6.04 3.47
N GLU A 18 7.63 -5.96 3.19
CA GLU A 18 8.14 -6.07 1.82
C GLU A 18 7.80 -7.42 1.19
N SER A 19 7.98 -8.53 1.93
CA SER A 19 7.58 -9.86 1.47
C SER A 19 6.08 -9.95 1.21
N PHE A 20 5.24 -9.46 2.13
CA PHE A 20 3.79 -9.44 1.93
C PHE A 20 3.37 -8.65 0.69
N ILE A 21 4.03 -7.52 0.42
CA ILE A 21 3.76 -6.72 -0.77
C ILE A 21 4.15 -7.47 -2.04
N TRP A 22 5.30 -8.16 -2.04
CA TRP A 22 5.69 -9.02 -3.16
C TRP A 22 4.69 -10.14 -3.40
N ASP A 23 4.23 -10.83 -2.35
CA ASP A 23 3.20 -11.86 -2.46
C ASP A 23 1.91 -11.29 -3.08
N CYS A 24 1.49 -10.09 -2.66
CA CYS A 24 0.33 -9.40 -3.25
C CYS A 24 0.50 -9.13 -4.75
N PHE A 25 1.69 -8.71 -5.18
CA PHE A 25 1.96 -8.47 -6.60
C PHE A 25 2.01 -9.77 -7.40
N GLU A 26 2.59 -10.85 -6.84
CA GLU A 26 2.61 -12.16 -7.50
C GLU A 26 1.20 -12.70 -7.69
N GLU A 27 0.36 -12.65 -6.65
CA GLU A 27 -1.05 -13.04 -6.73
C GLU A 27 -1.81 -12.17 -7.74
N TRP A 28 -1.60 -10.85 -7.73
CA TRP A 28 -2.25 -9.93 -8.66
C TRP A 28 -1.84 -10.20 -10.12
N ALA A 29 -0.58 -10.50 -10.38
CA ALA A 29 -0.08 -10.80 -11.72
C ALA A 29 -0.78 -12.01 -12.36
N GLN A 30 -1.24 -12.99 -11.55
CA GLN A 30 -1.99 -14.15 -12.06
C GLN A 30 -3.38 -13.80 -12.59
N LEU A 31 -3.91 -12.62 -12.28
CA LEU A 31 -5.24 -12.20 -12.70
C LEU A 31 -5.28 -11.64 -14.13
N ASN A 32 -4.13 -11.51 -14.81
CA ASN A 32 -3.98 -11.02 -16.20
C ASN A 32 -4.80 -9.76 -16.46
N VAL A 33 -4.66 -8.80 -15.55
CA VAL A 33 -5.46 -7.58 -15.53
C VAL A 33 -4.93 -6.60 -16.58
N THR A 34 -5.79 -6.19 -17.51
CA THR A 34 -5.39 -5.35 -18.67
C THR A 34 -5.84 -3.89 -18.59
N ASP A 35 -6.82 -3.59 -17.73
CA ASP A 35 -7.26 -2.23 -17.44
C ASP A 35 -6.47 -1.70 -16.22
N ASP A 36 -6.18 -0.41 -16.15
CA ASP A 36 -5.43 0.20 -15.05
C ASP A 36 -6.34 0.96 -14.06
N MET A 37 -7.63 1.07 -14.37
CA MET A 37 -8.60 1.82 -13.58
C MET A 37 -9.07 1.03 -12.36
N PRO A 38 -8.90 1.51 -11.12
CA PRO A 38 -9.47 0.86 -9.94
C PRO A 38 -11.01 0.83 -10.02
N GLY A 39 -11.61 -0.31 -9.69
CA GLY A 39 -13.06 -0.50 -9.68
C GLY A 39 -13.76 0.14 -8.48
N SER A 40 -13.02 0.60 -7.47
CA SER A 40 -13.56 1.34 -6.33
C SER A 40 -12.56 2.31 -5.72
N THR A 41 -13.05 3.27 -4.94
CA THR A 41 -12.20 4.16 -4.14
C THR A 41 -11.37 3.40 -3.10
N ARG A 42 -11.91 2.31 -2.55
CA ARG A 42 -11.21 1.43 -1.61
C ARG A 42 -10.03 0.73 -2.28
N GLU A 43 -10.22 0.21 -3.48
CA GLU A 43 -9.15 -0.39 -4.27
C GLU A 43 -8.09 0.65 -4.65
N ARG A 44 -8.51 1.85 -5.05
CA ARG A 44 -7.57 2.96 -5.35
C ARG A 44 -6.68 3.29 -4.15
N VAL A 45 -7.26 3.41 -2.95
CA VAL A 45 -6.48 3.68 -1.73
C VAL A 45 -5.57 2.50 -1.37
N PHE A 46 -6.00 1.27 -1.63
CA PHE A 46 -5.14 0.09 -1.46
C PHE A 46 -3.90 0.17 -2.35
N TRP A 47 -4.07 0.43 -3.65
CA TRP A 47 -2.92 0.53 -4.56
C TRP A 47 -2.03 1.73 -4.26
N HIS A 48 -2.62 2.85 -3.83
CA HIS A 48 -1.87 4.02 -3.39
C HIS A 48 -0.99 3.70 -2.19
N LEU A 49 -1.54 3.01 -1.18
CA LEU A 49 -0.78 2.57 -0.01
C LEU A 49 0.42 1.68 -0.37
N ILE A 50 0.22 0.70 -1.25
CA ILE A 50 1.28 -0.17 -1.73
C ILE A 50 2.37 0.63 -2.45
N HIS A 51 1.98 1.59 -3.28
CA HIS A 51 2.89 2.47 -4.00
C HIS A 51 3.73 3.33 -3.06
N GLU A 52 3.12 4.00 -2.08
CA GLU A 52 3.84 4.81 -1.09
C GLU A 52 4.86 4.00 -0.31
N ILE A 53 4.51 2.76 0.07
CA ILE A 53 5.43 1.87 0.78
C ILE A 53 6.61 1.44 -0.10
N LYS A 54 6.39 1.20 -1.40
CA LYS A 54 7.46 0.78 -2.33
C LYS A 54 8.40 1.94 -2.70
N LEU A 55 7.89 3.17 -2.77
CA LEU A 55 8.71 4.36 -3.00
C LEU A 55 9.46 4.79 -1.74
N GLY A 56 8.82 4.66 -0.58
CA GLY A 56 9.36 5.04 0.70
C GLY A 56 10.37 4.03 1.24
N SER A 57 11.24 4.48 2.15
CA SER A 57 12.10 3.59 2.93
C SER A 57 11.38 3.21 4.22
N ILE A 58 10.58 2.15 4.20
CA ILE A 58 9.93 1.63 5.41
C ILE A 58 10.93 1.11 6.46
N ALA A 59 12.19 0.89 6.09
CA ALA A 59 13.26 0.59 7.02
C ALA A 59 13.55 1.73 8.00
N ASN A 60 13.30 2.99 7.61
CA ASN A 60 13.48 4.18 8.43
C ASN A 60 12.15 4.93 8.65
N LEU A 61 11.04 4.18 8.78
CA LEU A 61 9.70 4.77 8.86
C LEU A 61 9.52 5.78 10.01
N ASP A 62 10.28 5.62 11.10
CA ASP A 62 10.23 6.56 12.23
C ASP A 62 10.88 7.92 11.92
N ASP A 63 11.79 7.98 10.96
CA ASP A 63 12.41 9.23 10.51
C ASP A 63 11.61 9.91 9.39
N ASP A 64 10.74 9.16 8.69
CA ASP A 64 9.87 9.65 7.62
C ASP A 64 8.42 9.85 8.10
N ILE A 65 8.21 10.95 8.83
CA ILE A 65 6.91 11.35 9.38
C ILE A 65 5.85 11.48 8.28
N SER A 66 6.24 11.94 7.09
CA SER A 66 5.33 12.13 5.96
C SER A 66 4.79 10.79 5.48
N LEU A 67 5.68 9.82 5.22
CA LEU A 67 5.30 8.46 4.82
C LEU A 67 4.45 7.79 5.90
N LYS A 68 4.83 7.92 7.17
CA LYS A 68 4.08 7.35 8.29
C LYS A 68 2.65 7.88 8.35
N THR A 69 2.48 9.20 8.21
CA THR A 69 1.16 9.86 8.21
C THR A 69 0.30 9.42 7.01
N GLU A 70 0.92 9.24 5.84
CA GLU A 70 0.22 8.79 4.64
C GLU A 70 -0.25 7.33 4.79
N ILE A 71 0.60 6.45 5.34
CA ILE A 71 0.24 5.06 5.66
C ILE A 71 -0.92 5.02 6.66
N GLU A 72 -0.85 5.78 7.74
CA GLU A 72 -1.93 5.86 8.75
C GLU A 72 -3.25 6.33 8.12
N THR A 73 -3.21 7.39 7.31
CA THR A 73 -4.39 7.92 6.61
C THR A 73 -5.03 6.88 5.69
N CYS A 74 -4.22 6.17 4.90
CA CYS A 74 -4.70 5.10 4.04
C CYS A 74 -5.31 3.95 4.84
N LEU A 75 -4.68 3.54 5.95
CA LEU A 75 -5.18 2.48 6.81
C LEU A 75 -6.50 2.86 7.48
N ASP A 76 -6.65 4.10 7.94
CA ASP A 76 -7.90 4.54 8.55
C ASP A 76 -9.05 4.54 7.52
N TYR A 77 -8.80 5.02 6.30
CA TYR A 77 -9.80 4.96 5.22
C TYR A 77 -10.20 3.52 4.90
N LEU A 78 -9.22 2.64 4.73
CA LEU A 78 -9.45 1.24 4.41
C LEU A 78 -10.14 0.48 5.56
N LYS A 79 -10.01 0.90 6.82
CA LYS A 79 -10.80 0.40 7.96
C LYS A 79 -12.20 0.98 8.04
N GLY A 80 -12.49 2.05 7.29
CA GLY A 80 -13.76 2.78 7.34
C GLY A 80 -13.84 3.78 8.49
N SER A 81 -12.71 4.12 9.14
CA SER A 81 -12.63 5.11 10.22
C SER A 81 -12.04 6.45 9.78
N GLY A 82 -11.44 6.52 8.59
CA GLY A 82 -10.72 7.70 8.08
C GLY A 82 -11.30 8.29 6.79
N ASN A 83 -10.74 9.43 6.40
CA ASN A 83 -11.07 10.13 5.17
C ASN A 83 -10.24 9.62 3.98
N TYR A 84 -10.76 9.82 2.77
CA TYR A 84 -10.02 9.52 1.54
C TYR A 84 -8.72 10.36 1.49
N PRO A 85 -7.54 9.77 1.18
CA PRO A 85 -6.27 10.50 1.15
C PRO A 85 -6.26 11.59 0.07
N ILE A 86 -5.72 12.77 0.40
CA ILE A 86 -5.82 13.98 -0.45
C ILE A 86 -5.08 13.82 -1.79
N HIS A 87 -3.97 13.07 -1.80
CA HIS A 87 -3.11 12.88 -2.98
C HIS A 87 -3.13 11.44 -3.52
N CYS A 88 -4.27 10.75 -3.37
CA CYS A 88 -4.39 9.35 -3.76
C CYS A 88 -4.36 9.15 -5.30
N VAL A 89 -3.24 8.64 -5.83
CA VAL A 89 -3.03 8.39 -7.26
C VAL A 89 -3.38 6.93 -7.63
N GLY A 90 -2.99 5.96 -6.79
CA GLY A 90 -3.63 4.63 -6.66
C GLY A 90 -4.00 3.84 -7.92
N TRP A 91 -3.10 3.74 -8.90
CA TRP A 91 -3.32 2.93 -10.11
C TRP A 91 -3.06 1.44 -9.85
N ARG A 92 -3.89 0.56 -10.43
CA ARG A 92 -3.61 -0.88 -10.36
C ARG A 92 -2.46 -1.24 -11.31
N PRO A 93 -1.58 -2.18 -10.93
CA PRO A 93 -0.61 -2.74 -11.85
C PRO A 93 -1.33 -3.49 -12.98
N VAL A 94 -0.87 -3.31 -14.21
CA VAL A 94 -1.36 -4.05 -15.39
C VAL A 94 -0.36 -5.12 -15.82
N GLU A 95 -0.84 -6.10 -16.57
CA GLU A 95 0.02 -7.10 -17.20
C GLU A 95 1.20 -6.43 -17.95
N GLY A 96 2.43 -6.89 -17.67
CA GLY A 96 3.65 -6.29 -18.21
C GLY A 96 4.23 -5.13 -17.39
N PHE A 97 3.63 -4.78 -16.25
CA PHE A 97 4.25 -3.88 -15.27
C PHE A 97 5.50 -4.55 -14.68
N ASN A 98 6.68 -4.06 -15.07
CA ASN A 98 7.97 -4.45 -14.48
C ASN A 98 8.35 -3.38 -13.45
N PRO A 99 8.19 -3.66 -12.14
CA PRO A 99 8.47 -2.69 -11.07
C PRO A 99 9.93 -2.26 -11.00
#